data_AF-A0A520V5L9-F1
#
_entry.id   AF-A0A520V5L9-F1
#
_cell.length_a   1.000
_cell.length_b   1.000
_cell.length_c   1.000
_cell.angle_alpha   90.00
_cell.angle_beta   90.00
_cell.angle_gamma   90.00
#
_symmetry.space_group_name_H-M   'P 1'
#
loop_
_entity.id
_entity.type
_entity.pdbx_description
1 polymer ?
#
loop_
_entity_poly.entity_id
_entity_poly.type
_entity_poly.pdbx_seq_one_letter_code
_entity_poly.pdbx_strand_id
1 'polypeptide(L)' 'MFKVVTPTGYRKISQIFNEEGLKTPRGSTFQNNHIHSIYKKGKIGEERINRKYFIKVGDVSINNNF' A
#
# COMPACT_ATOMS: atom_id res chain seq x y z
N MET A 1 7.80 -20.54 -2.58
CA MET A 1 8.80 -19.83 -1.75
C MET A 1 8.70 -18.34 -2.09
N PHE A 2 8.05 -17.55 -1.22
CA PHE A 2 7.99 -16.09 -1.42
C PHE A 2 9.40 -15.54 -1.24
N LYS A 3 9.99 -15.06 -2.35
CA LYS A 3 11.29 -14.41 -2.34
C LYS A 3 11.10 -13.09 -1.60
N VAL A 4 11.35 -13.10 -0.29
CA VAL A 4 11.52 -11.88 0.50
C VAL A 4 12.52 -11.05 -0.28
N VAL A 5 12.06 -9.93 -0.82
CA VAL A 5 12.93 -8.97 -1.49
C VAL A 5 13.84 -8.52 -0.36
N THR A 6 15.07 -9.06 -0.32
CA THR A 6 16.22 -8.50 0.41
C THR A 6 16.08 -6.99 0.38
N PRO A 7 16.31 -6.22 1.46
CA PRO A 7 16.09 -4.78 1.48
C PRO A 7 16.92 -4.15 0.35
N THR A 8 16.28 -4.04 -0.79
CA THR A 8 16.88 -3.61 -2.03
C THR A 8 16.75 -2.12 -1.90
N GLY A 9 17.88 -1.44 -1.67
CA GLY A 9 17.85 -0.01 -1.45
C GLY A 9 17.03 0.66 -2.56
N TYR A 10 16.31 1.72 -2.23
CA TYR A 10 15.40 2.39 -3.17
C TYR A 10 16.06 2.74 -4.51
N ARG A 11 17.39 2.90 -4.53
CA ARG A 11 18.22 3.01 -5.74
C ARG A 11 18.14 1.83 -6.69
N LYS A 12 18.28 0.60 -6.18
CA LYS A 12 18.26 -0.59 -7.03
C LYS A 12 16.85 -0.91 -7.51
N ILE A 13 15.82 -0.62 -6.70
CA ILE A 13 14.42 -0.74 -7.14
C ILE A 13 14.09 0.27 -8.23
N SER A 14 14.51 1.54 -8.09
CA SER A 14 14.27 2.55 -9.12
C SER A 14 14.98 2.20 -10.44
N GLN A 15 16.19 1.63 -10.37
CA GLN A 15 16.89 1.09 -11.55
C GLN A 15 16.08 -0.01 -12.24
N ILE A 16 15.66 -1.05 -11.50
CA ILE A 16 14.85 -2.14 -12.06
C ILE A 16 13.59 -1.61 -12.74
N PHE A 17 12.85 -0.71 -12.09
CA PHE A 17 11.62 -0.15 -12.67
C PHE A 17 11.89 0.60 -13.98
N ASN A 18 12.99 1.36 -14.04
CA ASN A 18 13.35 2.08 -15.24
C ASN A 18 13.88 1.15 -16.35
N GLU A 19 14.61 0.09 -16.00
CA GLU A 19 15.12 -0.94 -16.93
C GLU A 19 13.97 -1.75 -17.55
N GLU A 20 12.92 -2.04 -16.78
CA GLU A 20 11.67 -2.66 -17.26
C GLU A 20 10.81 -1.70 -18.09
N GLY A 21 11.22 -0.44 -18.27
CA GLY A 21 10.49 0.56 -19.04
C GLY A 21 9.28 1.16 -18.33
N LEU A 22 9.10 0.88 -17.04
CA LEU A 22 8.01 1.46 -16.25
C LEU A 22 8.19 2.97 -16.11
N LYS A 23 7.08 3.70 -16.15
CA LYS A 23 7.02 5.14 -15.93
C LYS A 23 6.10 5.47 -14.77
N THR A 24 6.32 6.63 -14.14
CA THR A 24 5.35 7.18 -13.21
C THR A 24 4.04 7.49 -13.93
N PRO A 25 2.92 7.70 -13.22
CA PRO A 25 1.65 8.07 -13.86
C PRO A 25 1.72 9.34 -14.74
N ARG A 26 2.73 10.20 -14.54
CA ARG A 26 2.98 11.41 -15.35
C ARG A 26 4.03 11.19 -16.44
N GLY A 27 4.45 9.95 -16.70
CA GLY A 27 5.41 9.60 -17.75
C GLY A 27 6.89 9.81 -17.39
N SER A 28 7.22 10.25 -16.17
CA SER A 28 8.62 10.44 -15.75
C SER A 28 9.26 9.12 -15.30
N THR A 29 10.60 9.10 -15.20
CA THR A 29 11.34 7.96 -14.64
C THR A 29 11.14 7.83 -13.13
N PHE A 30 11.31 6.61 -12.62
CA PHE A 30 11.31 6.37 -11.19
C PHE A 30 12.60 6.86 -10.54
N GLN A 31 12.45 7.57 -9.43
CA GLN A 31 13.52 8.05 -8.56
C GLN A 31 13.37 7.41 -7.18
N ASN A 32 14.42 7.48 -6.36
CA ASN A 32 14.44 6.81 -5.04
C ASN A 32 13.34 7.33 -4.10
N ASN A 33 13.02 8.62 -4.15
CA ASN A 33 11.92 9.24 -3.41
C ASN A 33 10.54 8.71 -3.84
N HIS A 34 10.36 8.40 -5.13
CA HIS A 34 9.14 7.76 -5.63
C HIS A 34 8.99 6.36 -5.01
N ILE A 35 10.05 5.55 -5.04
CA ILE A 35 10.03 4.20 -4.46
C ILE A 35 9.75 4.25 -2.95
N HIS A 36 10.44 5.12 -2.21
CA HIS A 36 10.19 5.32 -0.79
C HIS A 36 8.71 5.66 -0.49
N SER A 37 8.12 6.58 -1.27
CA SER A 37 6.72 6.99 -1.10
C SER A 37 5.74 5.86 -1.40
N ILE A 38 6.00 5.07 -2.45
CA ILE A 38 5.20 3.89 -2.81
C ILE A 38 5.25 2.86 -1.68
N TYR A 39 6.46 2.52 -1.21
CA TYR A 39 6.65 1.57 -0.13
C TYR A 39 5.93 2.00 1.14
N LYS A 40 6.12 3.26 1.56
CA LYS A 40 5.46 3.83 2.74
C LYS A 40 3.93 3.74 2.63
N LYS A 41 3.35 4.12 1.48
CA LYS A 41 1.90 4.05 1.27
C LYS A 41 1.39 2.61 1.26
N GLY A 42 2.14 1.68 0.65
CA GLY A 42 1.84 0.26 0.67
C GLY A 42 1.76 -0.31 2.09
N LYS A 43 2.73 0.03 2.94
CA LYS A 43 2.75 -0.38 4.35
C LYS A 43 1.54 0.13 5.15
N ILE A 44 1.18 1.41 4.98
CA ILE A 44 -0.02 1.98 5.61
C ILE A 44 -1.29 1.25 5.13
N GLY A 45 -1.36 0.87 3.85
CA GLY A 45 -2.46 0.08 3.30
C GLY A 45 -2.54 -1.32 3.89
N GLU A 46 -1.40 -2.01 3.99
CA GLU A 46 -1.26 -3.32 4.62
C GLU A 46 -1.71 -3.30 6.09
N GLU A 47 -1.33 -2.26 6.85
CA GLU A 47 -1.78 -2.06 8.24
C GLU A 47 -3.29 -1.84 8.35
N ARG A 48 -3.91 -1.12 7.39
CA ARG A 48 -5.36 -0.90 7.38
C ARG A 48 -6.14 -2.18 7.08
N ILE A 49 -5.70 -2.96 6.10
CA ILE A 49 -6.35 -4.21 5.70
C ILE A 49 -6.25 -5.25 6.82
N ASN A 50 -5.10 -5.33 7.47
CA ASN A 50 -4.87 -6.30 8.55
C ASN A 50 -5.37 -5.81 9.93
N ARG A 51 -5.95 -4.61 10.01
CA ARG A 51 -6.48 -4.08 11.27
C ARG A 51 -7.71 -4.87 11.69
N LYS A 52 -7.60 -5.60 12.80
CA LYS A 52 -8.75 -6.26 13.42
C LYS A 52 -9.62 -5.23 14.13
N TYR A 53 -10.87 -5.07 13.66
CA TYR A 53 -11.88 -4.30 14.36
C TYR A 53 -12.70 -5.25 15.24
N PHE A 54 -12.66 -5.05 16.55
CA PHE A 54 -13.65 -5.65 17.45
C PHE A 54 -14.90 -4.78 17.39
N ILE A 55 -15.80 -5.09 16.46
CA ILE A 55 -17.10 -4.42 16.39
C ILE A 55 -17.99 -5.05 17.47
N LYS A 56 -18.36 -4.28 18.49
CA LYS A 56 -19.49 -4.63 19.36
C LYS A 56 -20.76 -4.15 18.67
N VAL A 57 -21.56 -5.07 18.17
CA VAL A 57 -22.92 -4.75 17.70
C VAL A 57 -23.77 -4.51 18.94
N GLY A 58 -24.34 -3.31 19.06
CA GLY A 58 -25.34 -2.99 20.08
C GLY A 58 -26.75 -3.34 19.59
N ASP A 59 -27.69 -3.44 20.52
CA ASP A 59 -29.08 -3.74 20.21
C ASP A 59 -29.71 -2.63 19.35
N VAL A 60 -30.46 -3.03 18.32
CA VAL A 60 -31.17 -2.11 17.42
C VAL A 60 -32.65 -2.10 17.82
N SER A 61 -33.15 -0.96 18.26
CA SER A 61 -34.58 -0.73 18.52
C SER A 61 -35.20 0.02 17.35
N ILE A 62 -36.17 -0.61 16.67
CA ILE A 62 -36.96 0.00 15.60
C ILE A 62 -38.36 0.29 16.16
N ASN A 63 -38.72 1.57 16.26
CA ASN A 63 -40.08 1.99 16.59
C ASN A 63 -40.80 2.33 15.29
N ASN A 64 -41.94 1.68 15.05
CA ASN A 64 -42.84 1.99 13.94
C ASN A 64 -44.01 2.80 14.49
N ASN A 65 -44.15 4.05 14.01
CA ASN A 65 -45.24 4.96 14.37
C ASN A 65 -46.25 5.05 13.20
N PHE A 66 -46.78 3.92 12.76
CA PHE A 66 -47.89 3.86 11.80
C PHE A 66 -49.10 3.20 12.45
#